data_AF-A0A0M8MSN5-F1
#
_entry.id   AF-A0A0M8MSN5-F1
#
_cell.length_a   1.000
_cell.length_b   1.000
_cell.length_c   1.000
_cell.angle_alpha   90.00
_cell.angle_beta   90.00
_cell.angle_gamma   90.00
#
_symmetry.space_group_name_H-M   'P 1'
#
loop_
_entity.id
_entity.type
_entity.pdbx_description
1 polymer ?
#
loop_
_entity_poly.entity_id
_entity_poly.type
_entity_poly.pdbx_seq_one_letter_code
_entity_poly.pdbx_strand_id
1 'polypeptide(L)'
;MLGSSSRLIRGALTRSLRSYSTASSSQGQGPTTHYRITLRRSTIGLPERTSRIVEALGLHKRLQSVFHRQTPTTAGMILAVKELVHVENVRLLQPAGDESASPIWVNANGEVVDAGRISRKAPRGFKIVGNLIDETRDQELRKTNA
;
A
#
# COMPACT_ATOMS: atom_id res chain seq x y z
N MET A 1 -81.03 -25.94 -3.15
CA MET A 1 -80.34 -25.46 -4.38
C MET A 1 -79.26 -24.48 -3.91
N LEU A 2 -78.05 -24.94 -3.60
CA LEU A 2 -76.89 -24.97 -4.52
C LEU A 2 -76.69 -23.59 -5.18
N GLY A 3 -75.88 -22.71 -4.61
CA GLY A 3 -74.42 -22.61 -4.77
C GLY A 3 -74.09 -21.10 -4.86
N SER A 4 -72.88 -20.58 -4.70
CA SER A 4 -71.56 -21.17 -4.61
C SER A 4 -70.59 -20.12 -4.04
N SER A 5 -69.79 -20.56 -3.08
CA SER A 5 -68.39 -20.23 -2.80
C SER A 5 -67.86 -18.79 -2.81
N SER A 6 -67.61 -18.33 -1.58
CA SER A 6 -66.37 -17.71 -1.06
C SER A 6 -65.38 -17.09 -2.07
N ARG A 7 -65.23 -15.77 -1.96
CA ARG A 7 -64.07 -15.03 -2.49
C ARG A 7 -62.84 -15.42 -1.68
N LEU A 8 -61.89 -16.10 -2.31
CA LEU A 8 -60.55 -16.29 -1.75
C LEU A 8 -59.60 -15.25 -2.36
N ILE A 9 -59.23 -14.26 -1.56
CA ILE A 9 -58.05 -13.43 -1.78
C ILE A 9 -56.86 -14.27 -1.30
N ARG A 10 -56.21 -15.00 -2.21
CA ARG A 10 -54.90 -15.60 -1.93
C ARG A 10 -53.82 -14.65 -2.45
N GLY A 11 -53.38 -13.75 -1.57
CA GLY A 11 -52.16 -12.99 -1.77
C GLY A 11 -50.97 -13.96 -1.85
N ALA A 12 -50.33 -14.01 -3.01
CA ALA A 12 -49.06 -14.72 -3.17
C ALA A 12 -47.97 -13.91 -2.46
N LEU A 13 -47.60 -14.33 -1.25
CA LEU A 13 -46.37 -13.89 -0.59
C LEU A 13 -45.18 -14.50 -1.36
N THR A 14 -44.78 -13.85 -2.45
CA THR A 14 -43.49 -14.13 -3.10
C THR A 14 -42.40 -13.62 -2.18
N ARG A 15 -42.00 -14.47 -1.23
CA ARG A 15 -40.77 -14.28 -0.45
C ARG A 15 -39.61 -14.34 -1.43
N SER A 16 -39.25 -13.18 -1.98
CA SER A 16 -38.04 -12.99 -2.78
C SER A 16 -36.88 -13.51 -1.95
N LEU A 17 -36.35 -14.66 -2.33
CA LEU A 17 -35.12 -15.19 -1.79
C LEU A 17 -34.03 -14.23 -2.25
N ARG A 18 -33.72 -13.26 -1.39
CA ARG A 18 -32.53 -12.43 -1.53
C ARG A 18 -31.37 -13.39 -1.60
N SER A 19 -30.85 -13.58 -2.80
CA SER A 19 -29.63 -14.34 -3.05
C SER A 19 -28.52 -13.63 -2.30
N TYR A 20 -28.17 -14.16 -1.14
CA TYR A 20 -26.91 -13.82 -0.48
C TYR A 20 -25.83 -14.44 -1.34
N SER A 21 -25.40 -13.68 -2.35
CA SER A 21 -24.11 -13.87 -2.99
C SER A 21 -23.08 -13.77 -1.86
N THR A 22 -22.59 -14.93 -1.41
CA THR A 22 -21.31 -15.04 -0.70
C THR A 22 -20.22 -14.68 -1.70
N ALA A 23 -20.12 -13.39 -2.03
CA ALA A 23 -18.97 -12.85 -2.72
C ALA A 23 -17.80 -12.99 -1.76
N SER A 24 -17.07 -14.10 -1.89
CA SER A 24 -15.72 -14.24 -1.36
C SER A 24 -14.94 -13.02 -1.85
N SER A 25 -14.59 -12.16 -0.90
CA SER A 25 -14.00 -10.85 -1.12
C SER A 25 -12.59 -11.00 -1.70
N SER A 26 -12.47 -11.14 -3.02
CA SER A 26 -11.23 -10.97 -3.78
C SER A 26 -10.81 -9.49 -3.87
N GLN A 27 -11.14 -8.68 -2.86
CA GLN A 27 -10.84 -7.25 -2.79
C GLN A 27 -9.31 -6.97 -2.82
N GLY A 28 -8.50 -7.99 -2.51
CA GLY A 28 -7.04 -7.93 -2.49
C GLY A 28 -6.33 -8.11 -3.85
N GLN A 29 -7.02 -8.54 -4.91
CA GLN A 29 -6.38 -8.84 -6.20
C GLN A 29 -6.90 -7.93 -7.31
N GLY A 30 -6.03 -7.09 -7.84
CA GLY A 30 -6.31 -6.27 -9.02
C GLY A 30 -5.01 -5.83 -9.68
N PRO A 31 -5.09 -5.31 -10.91
CA PRO A 31 -3.90 -4.98 -11.68
C PRO A 31 -3.04 -3.95 -10.95
N THR A 32 -1.74 -4.18 -10.92
CA THR A 32 -0.76 -3.22 -10.42
C THR A 32 -0.63 -2.07 -11.39
N THR A 33 -0.39 -0.86 -10.90
CA THR A 33 -0.38 0.37 -11.71
C THR A 33 0.94 1.14 -11.62
N HIS A 34 1.72 0.91 -10.58
CA HIS A 34 2.95 1.64 -10.27
C HIS A 34 4.10 0.69 -9.94
N TYR A 35 5.32 1.18 -10.13
CA TYR A 35 6.55 0.61 -9.61
C TYR A 35 6.91 1.31 -8.30
N ARG A 36 7.10 0.54 -7.24
CA ARG A 36 7.84 0.99 -6.06
C ARG A 36 9.30 0.65 -6.26
N ILE A 37 10.13 1.68 -6.41
CA ILE A 37 11.56 1.55 -6.68
C ILE A 37 12.30 1.92 -5.40
N THR A 38 13.13 1.01 -4.88
CA THR A 38 13.92 1.24 -3.66
C THR A 38 15.40 1.10 -3.96
N LEU A 39 16.19 2.13 -3.63
CA LEU A 39 17.64 2.09 -3.82
C LEU A 39 18.30 1.20 -2.75
N ARG A 40 18.83 0.04 -3.12
CA ARG A 40 19.47 -0.91 -2.18
C ARG A 40 20.98 -0.71 -2.09
N ARG A 41 21.63 -0.35 -3.20
CA ARG A 41 23.07 -0.12 -3.29
C ARG A 41 23.36 1.35 -3.63
N SER A 42 24.48 1.88 -3.19
CA SER A 42 24.87 3.26 -3.46
C SER A 42 25.48 3.41 -4.86
N THR A 43 25.43 4.62 -5.40
CA THR A 43 26.03 4.99 -6.69
C THR A 43 27.50 5.41 -6.61
N ILE A 44 28.09 5.39 -5.41
CA ILE A 44 29.48 5.81 -5.17
C ILE A 44 30.43 4.92 -6.00
N GLY A 45 31.32 5.56 -6.76
CA GLY A 45 32.30 4.88 -7.60
C GLY A 45 31.73 4.28 -8.90
N LEU A 46 30.47 4.57 -9.25
CA LEU A 46 29.89 4.17 -10.53
C LEU A 46 30.07 5.26 -11.61
N PRO A 47 29.99 4.91 -12.90
CA PRO A 47 29.99 5.87 -13.98
C PRO A 47 28.87 6.92 -13.84
N GLU A 48 29.15 8.15 -14.23
CA GLU A 48 28.24 9.30 -14.10
C GLU A 48 26.87 9.05 -14.74
N ARG A 49 26.84 8.33 -15.87
CA ARG A 49 25.59 7.96 -16.55
C ARG A 49 24.63 7.19 -15.64
N THR A 50 25.14 6.24 -14.86
CA THR A 50 24.34 5.44 -13.93
C THR A 50 23.81 6.32 -12.80
N SER A 51 24.65 7.20 -12.24
CA SER A 51 24.25 8.15 -11.20
C SER A 51 23.15 9.10 -11.67
N ARG A 52 23.28 9.66 -12.88
CA ARG A 52 22.25 10.53 -13.49
C ARG A 52 20.91 9.82 -13.68
N ILE A 53 20.90 8.53 -14.04
CA ILE A 53 19.65 7.76 -14.17
C ILE A 53 18.97 7.57 -12.80
N VAL A 54 19.75 7.26 -11.76
CA VAL A 54 19.25 7.10 -10.39
C VAL A 54 18.69 8.44 -9.86
N GLU A 55 19.37 9.54 -10.11
CA GLU A 55 18.90 10.90 -9.78
C GLU A 55 17.63 11.27 -10.55
N ALA A 56 17.54 10.94 -11.85
CA ALA A 56 16.36 11.18 -12.65
C ALA A 56 15.14 10.35 -12.20
N LEU A 57 15.37 9.18 -11.60
CA LEU A 57 14.31 8.42 -10.90
C LEU A 57 13.89 9.05 -9.57
N GLY A 58 14.61 10.07 -9.07
CA GLY A 58 14.36 10.77 -7.81
C GLY A 58 14.97 10.08 -6.58
N LEU A 59 15.92 9.17 -6.78
CA LEU A 59 16.57 8.43 -5.71
C LEU A 59 17.88 9.12 -5.33
N HIS A 60 17.96 9.68 -4.13
CA HIS A 60 19.15 10.40 -3.66
C HIS A 60 19.84 9.68 -2.49
N LYS A 61 19.05 8.98 -1.64
CA LYS A 61 19.55 8.29 -0.46
C LYS A 61 19.31 6.79 -0.56
N ARG A 62 20.21 6.01 0.05
CA ARG A 62 20.03 4.55 0.17
C ARG A 62 18.79 4.24 1.00
N LEU A 63 18.08 3.17 0.65
CA LEU A 63 16.81 2.73 1.22
C LEU A 63 15.65 3.71 1.05
N GLN A 64 15.82 4.76 0.24
CA GLN A 64 14.72 5.60 -0.21
C GLN A 64 13.87 4.83 -1.21
N SER A 65 12.55 4.87 -1.03
CA SER A 65 11.58 4.35 -1.99
C SER A 65 10.89 5.51 -2.71
N VAL A 66 10.71 5.37 -4.02
CA VAL A 66 9.95 6.31 -4.87
C VAL A 66 8.95 5.52 -5.71
N PHE A 67 7.80 6.13 -5.99
CA PHE A 67 6.71 5.50 -6.73
C PHE A 67 6.55 6.17 -8.09
N HIS A 68 6.59 5.36 -9.15
CA HIS A 68 6.41 5.82 -10.53
C HIS A 68 5.33 5.02 -11.22
N ARG A 69 4.56 5.64 -12.12
CA ARG A 69 3.57 4.91 -12.94
C ARG A 69 4.29 3.91 -13.85
N GLN A 70 3.65 2.77 -14.10
CA GLN A 70 4.18 1.77 -15.04
C GLN A 70 4.13 2.32 -16.47
N THR A 71 5.30 2.70 -16.99
CA THR A 71 5.49 3.12 -18.38
C THR A 71 6.74 2.46 -18.96
N PRO A 72 6.83 2.26 -20.30
CA PRO A 72 8.02 1.69 -20.92
C PRO A 72 9.29 2.50 -20.64
N THR A 73 9.19 3.83 -20.57
CA THR A 73 10.31 4.71 -20.25
C THR A 73 10.84 4.45 -18.84
N THR A 74 9.95 4.40 -17.84
CA THR A 74 10.33 4.08 -16.45
C THR A 74 10.96 2.69 -16.36
N ALA A 75 10.38 1.70 -17.05
CA ALA A 75 10.92 0.34 -17.09
C ALA A 75 12.33 0.29 -17.70
N GLY A 76 12.57 1.03 -18.80
CA GLY A 76 13.90 1.15 -19.41
C GLY A 76 14.94 1.75 -18.48
N MET A 77 14.58 2.82 -17.76
CA MET A 77 15.45 3.42 -16.74
C MET A 77 15.77 2.44 -15.61
N ILE A 78 14.77 1.72 -15.12
CA ILE A 78 14.95 0.68 -14.09
C ILE A 78 15.91 -0.41 -14.58
N LEU A 79 15.72 -0.92 -15.80
CA LEU A 79 16.56 -1.98 -16.36
C LEU A 79 18.03 -1.56 -16.50
N ALA A 80 18.28 -0.28 -16.79
CA ALA A 80 19.63 0.27 -16.85
C ALA A 80 20.34 0.28 -15.48
N VAL A 81 19.60 0.28 -14.36
CA VAL A 81 20.13 0.35 -12.99
C VAL A 81 19.70 -0.82 -12.11
N LYS A 82 19.28 -1.94 -12.72
CA LYS A 82 18.65 -3.09 -12.05
C LYS A 82 19.48 -3.70 -10.91
N GLU A 83 20.80 -3.56 -10.96
CA GLU A 83 21.72 -4.07 -9.93
C GLU A 83 21.71 -3.22 -8.64
N LEU A 84 21.22 -1.97 -8.72
CA LEU A 84 21.19 -1.04 -7.59
C LEU A 84 19.85 -0.99 -6.89
N VAL A 85 18.77 -1.33 -7.58
CA VAL A 85 17.39 -1.10 -7.15
C VAL A 85 16.65 -2.40 -6.90
N HIS A 86 15.74 -2.35 -5.93
CA HIS A 86 14.71 -3.36 -5.75
C HIS A 86 13.38 -2.79 -6.22
N VAL A 87 12.63 -3.54 -7.02
CA VAL A 87 11.39 -3.07 -7.64
C VAL A 87 10.24 -4.00 -7.29
N GLU A 88 9.14 -3.40 -6.87
CA GLU A 88 7.88 -4.08 -6.56
C GLU A 88 6.75 -3.46 -7.37
N ASN A 89 5.87 -4.32 -7.90
CA ASN A 89 4.65 -3.88 -8.57
C ASN A 89 3.57 -3.59 -7.52
N VAL A 90 3.08 -2.36 -7.51
CA VAL A 90 2.13 -1.89 -6.50
C VAL A 90 0.92 -1.22 -7.14
N ARG A 91 -0.15 -1.12 -6.37
CA ARG A 91 -1.35 -0.33 -6.67
C ARG A 91 -1.73 0.51 -5.47
N LEU A 92 -2.39 1.62 -5.75
CA LEU A 92 -2.97 2.46 -4.71
C LEU A 92 -4.25 1.79 -4.20
N LEU A 93 -4.34 1.60 -2.89
CA LEU A 93 -5.59 1.21 -2.25
C LEU A 93 -6.42 2.48 -2.05
N GLN A 94 -7.53 2.61 -2.78
CA GLN A 94 -8.41 3.78 -2.66
C GLN A 94 -8.98 3.82 -1.22
N PRO A 95 -8.76 4.89 -0.44
CA PRO A 95 -9.44 5.06 0.84
C PRO A 95 -10.93 5.37 0.57
N ALA A 96 -11.83 4.63 1.22
CA ALA A 96 -13.27 4.64 0.91
C ALA A 96 -14.05 5.88 1.38
N GLY A 97 -13.43 7.05 1.55
CA GLY A 97 -14.19 8.23 2.00
C GLY A 97 -13.42 9.48 2.42
N ASP A 98 -12.10 9.42 2.59
CA ASP A 98 -11.31 10.57 3.08
C ASP A 98 -10.20 10.95 2.09
N GLU A 99 -10.45 12.00 1.28
CA GLU A 99 -9.55 12.55 0.25
C GLU A 99 -8.19 13.05 0.82
N SER A 100 -8.10 13.29 2.13
CA SER A 100 -6.90 13.82 2.80
C SER A 100 -5.97 12.73 3.33
N ALA A 101 -6.31 11.45 3.19
CA ALA A 101 -5.50 10.35 3.70
C ALA A 101 -4.22 10.16 2.87
N SER A 102 -3.11 9.82 3.54
CA SER A 102 -1.88 9.45 2.84
C SER A 102 -2.12 8.21 1.97
N PRO A 103 -1.51 8.12 0.77
CA PRO A 103 -1.69 6.98 -0.11
C PRO A 103 -1.15 5.70 0.56
N ILE A 104 -1.98 4.65 0.58
CA ILE A 104 -1.58 3.30 1.03
C ILE A 104 -1.28 2.47 -0.21
N TRP A 105 -0.06 1.96 -0.30
CA TRP A 105 0.38 1.13 -1.41
C TRP A 105 0.29 -0.35 -1.04
N VAL A 106 -0.33 -1.13 -1.91
CA VAL A 106 -0.43 -2.59 -1.76
C VAL A 106 0.23 -3.30 -2.95
N ASN A 107 0.77 -4.50 -2.71
CA ASN A 107 1.34 -5.34 -3.77
C ASN A 107 0.25 -6.09 -4.54
N ALA A 108 0.67 -6.95 -5.49
CA ALA A 108 -0.21 -7.81 -6.27
C ALA A 108 -1.04 -8.79 -5.40
N ASN A 109 -0.51 -9.19 -4.24
CA ASN A 109 -1.18 -10.08 -3.29
C ASN A 109 -2.17 -9.34 -2.39
N GLY A 110 -2.17 -8.00 -2.41
CA GLY A 110 -3.00 -7.15 -1.55
C GLY A 110 -2.36 -6.84 -0.19
N GLU A 111 -1.09 -7.22 0.03
CA GLU A 111 -0.36 -6.89 1.25
C GLU A 111 0.11 -5.43 1.21
N VAL A 112 0.07 -4.75 2.36
CA VAL A 112 0.49 -3.34 2.47
C VAL A 112 2.01 -3.27 2.42
N VAL A 113 2.53 -2.55 1.42
CA VAL A 113 3.96 -2.39 1.17
C VAL A 113 4.51 -1.12 1.80
N ASP A 114 3.72 -0.05 1.77
CA ASP A 114 4.05 1.22 2.38
C ASP A 114 2.77 1.93 2.83
N ALA A 115 2.57 2.10 4.14
CA ALA A 115 1.50 2.92 4.70
C ALA A 115 1.95 4.36 4.97
N GLY A 116 3.07 4.78 4.38
CA GLY A 116 3.61 6.13 4.45
C GLY A 116 4.14 6.48 5.84
N ARG A 117 3.76 7.66 6.34
CA ARG A 117 4.21 8.13 7.68
C ARG A 117 3.67 7.25 8.81
N ILE A 118 2.54 6.57 8.60
CA ILE A 118 1.88 5.76 9.63
C ILE A 118 2.74 4.56 10.00
N SER A 119 3.36 3.90 9.00
CA SER A 119 4.27 2.75 9.23
C SER A 119 5.49 3.10 10.09
N ARG A 120 5.91 4.38 10.12
CA ARG A 120 7.07 4.81 10.91
C ARG A 120 6.72 5.07 12.38
N LYS A 121 5.43 5.14 12.72
CA LYS A 121 4.97 5.37 14.10
C LYS A 121 4.80 4.02 14.79
N ALA A 122 5.14 3.96 16.08
CA ALA A 122 4.81 2.77 16.86
C ALA A 122 3.30 2.50 16.81
N PRO A 123 2.89 1.22 16.84
CA PRO A 123 1.50 0.85 17.04
C PRO A 123 0.90 1.54 18.26
N ARG A 124 -0.42 1.75 18.26
CA ARG A 124 -1.10 2.39 19.41
C ARG A 124 -0.81 1.60 20.69
N GLY A 125 -0.48 2.30 21.78
CA GLY A 125 -0.11 1.69 23.05
C GLY A 125 1.36 1.28 23.18
N PHE A 126 2.15 1.37 22.10
CA PHE A 126 3.59 1.12 22.10
C PHE A 126 4.36 2.41 21.79
N LYS A 127 5.58 2.53 22.30
CA LYS A 127 6.49 3.65 22.04
C LYS A 127 7.81 3.10 21.50
N ILE A 128 8.30 3.67 20.39
CA ILE A 128 9.67 3.40 19.94
C ILE A 128 10.60 4.07 20.94
N VAL A 129 11.15 3.26 21.84
CA VAL A 129 12.30 3.61 22.66
C VAL A 129 13.56 3.32 21.83
N GLY A 130 14.63 4.11 22.00
CA GLY A 130 15.90 3.90 21.31
C GLY A 130 16.56 2.58 21.71
N ASN A 131 17.87 2.43 21.48
CA ASN A 131 18.60 1.24 21.90
C ASN A 131 18.55 1.09 23.43
N LEU A 132 17.62 0.26 23.92
CA LEU A 132 17.25 0.11 25.32
C LEU A 132 18.16 -0.90 26.03
N ILE A 133 19.47 -0.67 25.98
CA ILE A 133 20.38 -1.34 26.91
C ILE A 133 20.37 -0.58 28.25
N ASP A 134 20.03 0.72 28.25
CA ASP A 134 19.98 1.54 29.46
C ASP A 134 18.99 2.71 29.33
N GLU A 135 17.95 2.70 30.16
CA GLU A 135 16.91 3.75 30.21
C GLU A 135 17.46 5.11 30.67
N THR A 136 18.49 5.10 31.51
CA THR A 136 19.11 6.32 32.04
C THR A 136 19.78 7.12 30.93
N ARG A 137 20.48 6.42 30.02
CA ARG A 137 21.20 7.01 28.89
C ARG A 137 20.27 7.60 27.82
N ASP A 138 19.10 6.99 27.57
CA ASP A 138 18.08 7.55 26.67
C ASP A 138 17.52 8.88 27.24
N GLN A 139 17.34 8.96 28.55
CA GLN A 139 16.88 10.18 29.22
C GLN A 139 17.93 11.29 29.16
N GLU A 140 19.21 10.98 29.35
CA GLU A 140 20.32 11.94 29.20
C GLU A 140 20.40 12.49 27.77
N LEU A 141 20.40 11.62 26.76
CA LEU A 141 20.47 12.05 25.35
C LEU A 141 19.29 12.95 24.94
N ARG A 142 18.10 12.73 25.53
CA ARG A 142 16.94 13.61 25.31
C ARG A 142 17.10 14.98 25.97
N LYS A 143 17.70 15.04 27.16
CA LYS A 143 17.96 16.32 27.86
C LYS A 143 19.03 17.14 27.15
N THR A 144 20.03 16.49 26.55
CA THR A 144 21.14 17.16 25.86
C THR A 144 20.76 17.74 24.49
N ASN A 145 19.76 17.17 23.81
CA ASN A 145 19.33 17.60 22.46
C ASN A 145 18.01 18.40 22.46
N ALA A 146 17.49 18.76 23.62
CA ALA A 146 16.34 19.66 23.79
C ALA A 146 16.83 21.09 24.01
#